data_AF-A0A554IDI0-F1
#
_entry.id   AF-A0A554IDI0-F1
#
_cell.length_a   1.000
_cell.length_b   1.000
_cell.length_c   1.000
_cell.angle_alpha   90.00
_cell.angle_beta   90.00
_cell.angle_gamma   90.00
#
_symmetry.space_group_name_H-M   'P 1'
#
loop_
_entity.id
_entity.type
_entity.pdbx_description
1 polymer ?
#
loop_
_entity_poly.entity_id
_entity_poly.type
_entity_poly.pdbx_seq_one_letter_code
_entity_poly.pdbx_strand_id
1 'polypeptide(L)'
;MQQVETLIRQGFFGSFLRKELYFTQNSVGEHLSQKARQLNGKLLQAKGLDRLLRTNADEFARTTCLPVSFAVGINYLLDRKFFSPESLPDQFSLGDLLELAVLSHLPGSPTIDTQTGNWYYSFLLDVACRLGLSGRIATEFESSAIFIDELKRDKALCLVSLDNQVVPEITLKRFGVTKMLRVGRHIFLLHGWSENLKSFLYSDVFNPIPNSDPTLNLWVPPSSLDSYLMTERMPGFSSRALVLTQRKEQDPESKIRNPILARHPELSLSAFFTWLRQSNLPIKDMPR
;
A
#
# COMPACT_ATOMS: atom_id res chain seq x y z
N MET A 1 17.75 11.63 24.06
CA MET A 1 17.53 11.22 22.65
C MET A 1 18.76 10.58 22.03
N GLN A 2 19.93 11.23 22.01
CA GLN A 2 21.15 10.69 21.35
C GLN A 2 21.63 9.32 21.86
N GLN A 3 21.54 9.00 23.16
CA GLN A 3 21.94 7.68 23.68
C GLN A 3 21.00 6.54 23.25
N VAL A 4 19.69 6.81 23.11
CA VAL A 4 18.70 5.83 22.64
C VAL A 4 18.86 5.57 21.14
N GLU A 5 19.12 6.62 20.35
CA GLU A 5 19.42 6.48 18.91
C GLU A 5 20.72 5.69 18.67
N THR A 6 21.71 5.83 19.55
CA THR A 6 22.99 5.10 19.44
C THR A 6 22.82 3.61 19.76
N LEU A 7 22.02 3.27 20.78
CA LEU A 7 21.68 1.89 21.16
C LEU A 7 20.79 1.18 20.12
N ILE A 8 19.93 1.92 19.43
CA ILE A 8 19.10 1.37 18.34
C ILE A 8 19.95 1.06 17.11
N ARG A 9 20.95 1.88 16.76
CA ARG A 9 21.70 1.75 15.50
C ARG A 9 22.52 0.47 15.37
N GLN A 10 22.93 -0.17 16.47
CA GLN A 10 23.60 -1.48 16.41
C GLN A 10 22.55 -2.60 16.31
N GLY A 11 22.58 -3.38 15.23
CA GLY A 11 21.61 -4.46 15.01
C GLY A 11 20.21 -3.99 14.59
N PHE A 12 20.07 -2.74 14.13
CA PHE A 12 18.85 -2.26 13.47
C PHE A 12 18.98 -2.32 11.95
N PHE A 13 17.96 -2.89 11.32
CA PHE A 13 17.83 -3.03 9.88
C PHE A 13 16.61 -2.21 9.44
N GLY A 14 16.80 -1.29 8.49
CA GLY A 14 15.75 -0.39 8.01
C GLY A 14 16.02 1.08 8.34
N SER A 15 14.98 1.91 8.29
CA SER A 15 15.07 3.32 8.63
C SER A 15 13.76 3.86 9.20
N PHE A 16 13.84 4.97 9.92
CA PHE A 16 12.67 5.66 10.44
C PHE A 16 11.92 6.35 9.29
N LEU A 17 10.61 6.16 9.21
CA LEU A 17 9.75 6.86 8.28
C LEU A 17 9.65 8.34 8.69
N ARG A 18 10.07 9.23 7.79
CA ARG A 18 10.06 10.68 8.02
C ARG A 18 8.65 11.24 7.87
N LYS A 19 8.29 12.23 8.69
CA LYS A 19 6.92 12.78 8.77
C LYS A 19 6.46 13.38 7.44
N GLU A 20 7.37 13.99 6.69
CA GLU A 20 7.11 14.61 5.39
C GLU A 20 6.74 13.62 4.27
N LEU A 21 7.10 12.33 4.43
CA LEU A 21 6.79 11.25 3.49
C LEU A 21 5.45 10.57 3.79
N TYR A 22 4.88 10.84 4.97
CA TYR A 22 3.75 10.14 5.55
C TYR A 22 2.44 10.94 5.43
N PHE A 23 1.35 10.22 5.18
CA PHE A 23 -0.02 10.74 5.23
C PHE A 23 -1.00 9.62 5.56
N THR A 24 -2.23 9.97 5.97
CA THR A 24 -3.22 9.01 6.50
C THR A 24 -4.41 8.84 5.56
N GLN A 25 -5.22 7.82 5.84
CA GLN A 25 -6.45 7.51 5.10
C GLN A 25 -7.49 8.65 5.08
N ASN A 26 -7.64 9.44 6.15
CA ASN A 26 -8.58 10.57 6.18
C ASN A 26 -8.14 11.70 5.26
N SER A 27 -6.83 11.87 5.04
CA SER A 27 -6.32 12.93 4.18
C SER A 27 -6.64 12.72 2.69
N VAL A 28 -7.11 11.53 2.30
CA VAL A 28 -7.31 11.16 0.89
C VAL A 28 -8.76 10.90 0.50
N GLY A 29 -9.68 10.72 1.46
CA GLY A 29 -11.06 10.30 1.19
C GLY A 29 -11.83 11.28 0.29
N GLU A 30 -11.75 12.58 0.57
CA GLU A 30 -12.38 13.61 -0.25
C GLU A 30 -11.81 13.66 -1.67
N HIS A 31 -10.48 13.67 -1.80
CA HIS A 31 -9.80 13.69 -3.09
C HIS A 31 -10.14 12.47 -3.95
N LEU A 32 -10.16 11.27 -3.36
CA LEU A 32 -10.54 10.05 -4.07
C LEU A 32 -12.01 10.09 -4.51
N SER A 33 -12.92 10.57 -3.66
CA SER A 33 -14.32 10.72 -4.02
C SER A 33 -14.53 11.72 -5.16
N GLN A 34 -13.83 12.86 -5.13
CA GLN A 34 -13.86 13.85 -6.20
C GLN A 34 -13.30 13.28 -7.51
N LYS A 35 -12.14 12.62 -7.47
CA LYS A 35 -11.52 12.01 -8.64
C LYS A 35 -12.41 10.92 -9.23
N ALA A 36 -12.99 10.05 -8.41
CA ALA A 36 -13.92 9.01 -8.88
C ALA A 36 -15.10 9.59 -9.66
N ARG A 37 -15.67 10.72 -9.22
CA ARG A 37 -16.76 11.43 -9.91
C ARG A 37 -16.34 12.11 -11.22
N GLN A 38 -15.05 12.42 -11.38
CA GLN A 38 -14.50 12.99 -12.61
C GLN A 38 -14.16 11.92 -13.66
N LEU A 39 -14.02 10.66 -13.26
CA LEU A 39 -13.76 9.56 -14.19
C LEU A 39 -14.97 9.32 -15.10
N ASN A 40 -14.70 8.86 -16.32
CA ASN A 40 -15.74 8.58 -17.31
C ASN A 40 -16.68 7.46 -16.82
N GLY A 41 -17.93 7.81 -16.52
CA GLY A 41 -18.92 6.86 -16.01
C GLY A 41 -19.21 5.67 -16.94
N LYS A 42 -19.15 5.87 -18.27
CA LYS A 42 -19.32 4.77 -19.23
C LYS A 42 -18.16 3.78 -19.16
N LEU A 43 -16.93 4.27 -18.96
CA LEU A 43 -15.76 3.43 -18.75
C LEU A 43 -15.89 2.63 -17.46
N LEU A 44 -16.26 3.28 -16.35
CA LEU A 44 -16.45 2.61 -15.06
C LEU A 44 -17.50 1.50 -15.15
N GLN A 45 -18.64 1.75 -15.79
CA GLN A 45 -19.67 0.74 -16.03
C GLN A 45 -19.15 -0.42 -16.87
N ALA A 46 -18.45 -0.14 -17.98
CA ALA A 46 -17.87 -1.18 -18.83
C ALA A 46 -16.84 -2.06 -18.11
N LYS A 47 -16.19 -1.53 -17.07
CA LYS A 47 -15.23 -2.25 -16.21
C LYS A 47 -15.87 -2.89 -14.97
N GLY A 48 -17.18 -2.73 -14.74
CA GLY A 48 -17.85 -3.20 -13.52
C GLY A 48 -17.43 -2.46 -12.25
N LEU A 49 -16.95 -1.21 -12.39
CA LEU A 49 -16.46 -0.35 -11.31
C LEU A 49 -17.40 0.83 -11.02
N ASP A 50 -18.67 0.76 -11.44
CA ASP A 50 -19.65 1.84 -11.23
C ASP A 50 -19.94 2.12 -9.75
N ARG A 51 -19.66 1.16 -8.86
CA ARG A 51 -19.67 1.36 -7.40
C ARG A 51 -18.85 2.57 -6.98
N LEU A 52 -17.70 2.83 -7.61
CA LEU A 52 -16.81 3.94 -7.28
C LEU A 52 -17.50 5.30 -7.37
N LEU A 53 -18.50 5.46 -8.26
CA LEU A 53 -19.29 6.69 -8.39
C LEU A 53 -20.23 6.92 -7.20
N ARG A 54 -20.61 5.85 -6.50
CA ARG A 54 -21.54 5.87 -5.37
C ARG A 54 -20.82 5.86 -4.02
N THR A 55 -19.53 5.51 -4.00
CA THR A 55 -18.68 5.54 -2.82
C THR A 55 -18.44 6.98 -2.36
N ASN A 56 -18.85 7.30 -1.14
CA ASN A 56 -18.62 8.60 -0.52
C ASN A 56 -17.21 8.73 0.08
N ALA A 57 -16.81 9.93 0.47
CA ALA A 57 -15.47 10.21 1.01
C ALA A 57 -15.13 9.35 2.24
N ASP A 58 -16.09 9.14 3.15
CA ASP A 58 -15.91 8.31 4.35
C ASP A 58 -15.67 6.83 4.01
N GLU A 59 -16.42 6.29 3.04
CA GLU A 59 -16.24 4.92 2.57
C GLU A 59 -14.89 4.76 1.85
N PHE A 60 -14.47 5.73 1.05
CA PHE A 60 -13.11 5.75 0.48
C PHE A 60 -12.05 5.79 1.58
N ALA A 61 -12.16 6.68 2.56
CA ALA A 61 -11.21 6.76 3.66
C ALA A 61 -11.11 5.41 4.40
N ARG A 62 -12.22 4.70 4.61
CA ARG A 62 -12.21 3.38 5.28
C ARG A 62 -11.64 2.23 4.44
N THR A 63 -11.77 2.27 3.12
CA THR A 63 -11.43 1.14 2.23
C THR A 63 -10.06 1.28 1.54
N THR A 64 -9.35 2.38 1.80
CA THR A 64 -8.10 2.73 1.08
C THR A 64 -6.83 2.52 1.90
N CYS A 65 -6.88 1.74 3.00
CA CYS A 65 -5.70 1.42 3.81
C CYS A 65 -4.54 0.85 2.97
N LEU A 66 -4.84 -0.02 2.00
CA LEU A 66 -3.84 -0.59 1.09
C LEU A 66 -3.23 0.42 0.11
N PRO A 67 -3.99 1.13 -0.75
CA PRO A 67 -3.38 2.11 -1.66
C PRO A 67 -2.67 3.26 -0.91
N VAL A 68 -3.16 3.68 0.26
CA VAL A 68 -2.47 4.69 1.10
C VAL A 68 -1.16 4.14 1.66
N SER A 69 -1.17 2.95 2.25
CA SER A 69 0.05 2.30 2.77
C SER A 69 1.06 2.07 1.66
N PHE A 70 0.60 1.69 0.47
CA PHE A 70 1.43 1.55 -0.71
C PHE A 70 2.09 2.87 -1.09
N ALA A 71 1.32 3.95 -1.22
CA ALA A 71 1.86 5.24 -1.61
C ALA A 71 2.86 5.81 -0.60
N VAL A 72 2.58 5.70 0.70
CA VAL A 72 3.53 6.02 1.77
C VAL A 72 4.77 5.14 1.69
N GLY A 73 4.58 3.86 1.38
CA GLY A 73 5.66 2.90 1.15
C GLY A 73 6.57 3.24 -0.01
N ILE A 74 6.01 3.69 -1.13
CA ILE A 74 6.77 4.19 -2.28
C ILE A 74 7.55 5.45 -1.88
N ASN A 75 6.93 6.38 -1.15
CA ASN A 75 7.63 7.58 -0.68
C ASN A 75 8.83 7.22 0.21
N TYR A 76 8.63 6.26 1.11
CA TYR A 76 9.68 5.72 1.98
C TYR A 76 10.82 5.10 1.18
N LEU A 77 10.51 4.17 0.27
CA LEU A 77 11.53 3.46 -0.51
C LEU A 77 12.25 4.36 -1.51
N LEU A 78 11.61 5.41 -2.03
CA LEU A 78 12.25 6.36 -2.93
C LEU A 78 12.91 7.53 -2.20
N ASP A 79 12.77 7.59 -0.87
CA ASP A 79 13.22 8.67 0.01
C ASP A 79 12.81 10.09 -0.47
N ARG A 80 11.66 10.18 -1.13
CA ARG A 80 11.10 11.41 -1.68
C ARG A 80 9.58 11.32 -1.74
N LYS A 81 8.89 12.47 -1.73
CA LYS A 81 7.44 12.52 -1.84
C LYS A 81 7.01 12.35 -3.30
N PHE A 82 6.86 11.09 -3.73
CA PHE A 82 6.39 10.73 -5.07
C PHE A 82 4.86 10.77 -5.15
N PHE A 83 4.19 10.29 -4.10
CA PHE A 83 2.76 10.37 -3.91
C PHE A 83 2.37 11.39 -2.84
N SER A 84 1.27 12.09 -3.09
CA SER A 84 0.63 13.02 -2.16
C SER A 84 -0.87 12.74 -2.02
N PRO A 85 -1.51 13.24 -0.95
CA PRO A 85 -2.97 13.14 -0.82
C PRO A 85 -3.72 13.83 -1.96
N GLU A 86 -3.20 14.98 -2.39
CA GLU A 86 -3.73 15.86 -3.43
C GLU A 86 -2.81 15.96 -4.65
N SER A 87 -3.30 16.46 -5.78
CA SER A 87 -2.48 16.64 -6.99
C SER A 87 -1.55 17.85 -6.82
N LEU A 88 -0.24 17.63 -6.93
CA LEU A 88 0.78 18.69 -6.92
C LEU A 88 1.58 18.65 -8.23
N PRO A 89 2.20 19.77 -8.68
CA PRO A 89 2.86 19.86 -9.99
C PRO A 89 3.86 18.74 -10.31
N ASP A 90 4.58 18.24 -9.31
CA ASP A 90 5.63 17.22 -9.47
C ASP A 90 5.34 15.91 -8.70
N GLN A 91 4.11 15.70 -8.24
CA GLN A 91 3.74 14.55 -7.40
C GLN A 91 2.44 13.93 -7.90
N PHE A 92 2.35 12.61 -7.83
CA PHE A 92 1.13 11.91 -8.17
C PHE A 92 0.18 11.92 -6.97
N SER A 93 -1.09 12.22 -7.19
CA SER A 93 -2.10 12.02 -6.15
C SER A 93 -2.49 10.55 -6.04
N LEU A 94 -3.11 10.15 -4.91
CA LEU A 94 -3.82 8.87 -4.90
C LEU A 94 -4.98 8.81 -5.90
N GLY A 95 -5.53 9.96 -6.29
CA GLY A 95 -6.49 10.03 -7.40
C GLY A 95 -5.89 9.61 -8.74
N ASP A 96 -4.63 9.96 -9.01
CA ASP A 96 -3.93 9.52 -10.22
C ASP A 96 -3.65 8.01 -10.19
N LEU A 97 -3.35 7.46 -9.00
CA LEU A 97 -3.23 6.02 -8.82
C LEU A 97 -4.58 5.30 -9.04
N LEU A 98 -5.70 5.91 -8.62
CA LEU A 98 -7.05 5.38 -8.85
C LEU A 98 -7.41 5.37 -10.33
N GLU A 99 -7.15 6.48 -11.02
CA GLU A 99 -7.34 6.59 -12.46
C GLU A 99 -6.55 5.52 -13.21
N LEU A 100 -5.28 5.31 -12.84
CA LEU A 100 -4.46 4.25 -13.41
C LEU A 100 -5.06 2.86 -13.16
N ALA A 101 -5.54 2.60 -11.94
CA ALA A 101 -6.17 1.33 -11.60
C ALA A 101 -7.42 1.09 -12.46
N VAL A 102 -8.25 2.11 -12.69
CA VAL A 102 -9.44 2.02 -13.55
C VAL A 102 -9.05 1.75 -15.00
N LEU A 103 -8.08 2.49 -15.55
CA LEU A 103 -7.64 2.34 -16.93
C LEU A 103 -7.00 0.97 -17.19
N SER A 104 -6.28 0.45 -16.21
CA SER A 104 -5.60 -0.86 -16.28
C SER A 104 -6.52 -2.03 -15.89
N HIS A 105 -7.77 -1.78 -15.50
CA HIS A 105 -8.69 -2.81 -15.05
C HIS A 105 -9.12 -3.72 -16.21
N LEU A 106 -8.92 -5.03 -16.10
CA LEU A 106 -9.29 -5.98 -17.14
C LEU A 106 -9.94 -7.25 -16.56
N PRO A 107 -10.90 -7.86 -17.27
CA PRO A 107 -11.38 -9.20 -16.92
C PRO A 107 -10.21 -10.20 -16.85
N GLY A 108 -10.05 -10.89 -15.72
CA GLY A 108 -8.94 -11.82 -15.48
C GLY A 108 -7.64 -11.18 -14.97
N SER A 109 -7.52 -9.85 -15.00
CA SER A 109 -6.44 -9.10 -14.36
C SER A 109 -7.03 -7.87 -13.64
N PRO A 110 -7.84 -8.09 -12.60
CA PRO A 110 -8.50 -7.00 -11.91
C PRO A 110 -7.51 -6.20 -11.07
N THR A 111 -7.65 -4.88 -11.11
CA THR A 111 -6.89 -3.92 -10.30
C THR A 111 -7.61 -3.54 -9.00
N ILE A 112 -8.95 -3.56 -9.04
CA ILE A 112 -9.87 -3.23 -7.96
C ILE A 112 -10.97 -4.31 -7.95
N ASP A 113 -11.28 -4.83 -6.78
CA ASP A 113 -12.37 -5.77 -6.58
C ASP A 113 -13.71 -5.06 -6.79
N THR A 114 -14.52 -5.55 -7.73
CA THR A 114 -15.76 -4.89 -8.18
C THR A 114 -16.83 -4.86 -7.09
N GLN A 115 -16.78 -5.78 -6.13
CA GLN A 115 -17.76 -5.85 -5.05
C GLN A 115 -17.39 -4.95 -3.88
N THR A 116 -16.12 -4.95 -3.50
CA THR A 116 -15.62 -4.34 -2.26
C THR A 116 -14.90 -3.01 -2.48
N GLY A 117 -14.44 -2.72 -3.70
CA GLY A 117 -13.56 -1.57 -3.99
C GLY A 117 -12.12 -1.74 -3.49
N ASN A 118 -11.77 -2.92 -2.96
CA ASN A 118 -10.41 -3.20 -2.49
C ASN A 118 -9.44 -3.36 -3.65
N TRP A 119 -8.21 -2.92 -3.44
CA TRP A 119 -7.19 -2.96 -4.48
C TRP A 119 -6.44 -4.29 -4.44
N TYR A 120 -6.00 -4.78 -5.60
CA TYR A 120 -5.20 -6.01 -5.65
C TYR A 120 -3.71 -5.73 -5.49
N TYR A 121 -3.06 -6.55 -4.67
CA TYR A 121 -1.61 -6.55 -4.47
C TYR A 121 -0.82 -6.70 -5.77
N SER A 122 -1.31 -7.50 -6.72
CA SER A 122 -0.68 -7.72 -8.03
C SER A 122 -0.56 -6.43 -8.82
N PHE A 123 -1.63 -5.64 -8.87
CA PHE A 123 -1.61 -4.34 -9.54
C PHE A 123 -0.61 -3.38 -8.88
N LEU A 124 -0.58 -3.32 -7.55
CA LEU A 124 0.35 -2.47 -6.81
C LEU A 124 1.82 -2.91 -6.98
N LEU A 125 2.07 -4.22 -7.03
CA LEU A 125 3.40 -4.76 -7.36
C LEU A 125 3.84 -4.32 -8.76
N ASP A 126 2.97 -4.41 -9.76
CA ASP A 126 3.26 -3.97 -11.13
C ASP A 126 3.62 -2.47 -11.17
N VAL A 127 2.90 -1.64 -10.41
CA VAL A 127 3.21 -0.20 -10.27
C VAL A 127 4.58 0.01 -9.62
N ALA A 128 4.90 -0.69 -8.52
CA ALA A 128 6.19 -0.59 -7.86
C ALA A 128 7.35 -0.99 -8.78
N CYS A 129 7.20 -2.10 -9.52
CA CYS A 129 8.20 -2.55 -10.49
C CYS A 129 8.49 -1.49 -11.56
N ARG A 130 7.47 -0.79 -12.04
CA ARG A 130 7.62 0.32 -13.00
C ARG A 130 8.29 1.55 -12.39
N LEU A 131 8.21 1.73 -11.08
CA LEU A 131 8.92 2.76 -10.33
C LEU A 131 10.39 2.40 -10.05
N GLY A 132 10.88 1.28 -10.59
CA GLY A 132 12.24 0.82 -10.38
C GLY A 132 12.45 0.15 -9.02
N LEU A 133 11.39 -0.36 -8.39
CA LEU A 133 11.48 -1.19 -7.20
C LEU A 133 11.43 -2.67 -7.58
N SER A 134 11.90 -3.54 -6.69
CA SER A 134 11.68 -4.98 -6.77
C SER A 134 10.66 -5.40 -5.71
N GLY A 135 10.00 -6.54 -5.90
CA GLY A 135 9.08 -7.03 -4.89
C GLY A 135 8.44 -8.37 -5.22
N ARG A 136 7.70 -8.88 -4.24
CA ARG A 136 6.93 -10.12 -4.34
C ARG A 136 5.68 -10.04 -3.46
N ILE A 137 4.70 -10.88 -3.77
CA ILE A 137 3.56 -11.11 -2.88
C ILE A 137 3.89 -12.34 -2.05
N ALA A 138 3.97 -12.17 -0.73
CA ALA A 138 4.01 -13.30 0.19
C ALA A 138 2.56 -13.72 0.51
N THR A 139 2.28 -15.02 0.44
CA THR A 139 0.99 -15.61 0.80
C THR A 139 1.20 -16.74 1.81
N GLU A 140 0.14 -17.12 2.52
CA GLU A 140 0.12 -18.36 3.35
C GLU A 140 1.23 -18.46 4.40
N PHE A 141 1.68 -17.31 4.91
CA PHE A 141 2.67 -17.27 5.98
C PHE A 141 1.97 -17.34 7.34
N GLU A 142 2.56 -18.15 8.22
CA GLU A 142 2.06 -18.43 9.56
C GLU A 142 2.83 -17.64 10.64
N SER A 143 4.04 -17.14 10.33
CA SER A 143 4.87 -16.41 11.30
C SER A 143 5.48 -15.15 10.69
N SER A 144 5.59 -14.11 11.53
CA SER A 144 6.30 -12.88 11.22
C SER A 144 7.80 -13.05 11.02
N ALA A 145 8.38 -14.21 11.37
CA ALA A 145 9.78 -14.52 11.14
C ALA A 145 10.20 -14.30 9.67
N ILE A 146 9.31 -14.59 8.71
CA ILE A 146 9.58 -14.35 7.29
C ILE A 146 9.89 -12.88 6.99
N PHE A 147 9.29 -11.94 7.73
CA PHE A 147 9.50 -10.51 7.53
C PHE A 147 10.82 -10.03 8.12
N ILE A 148 11.34 -10.71 9.14
CA ILE A 148 12.67 -10.40 9.70
C ILE A 148 13.73 -10.62 8.62
N ASP A 149 13.66 -11.74 7.92
CA ASP A 149 14.61 -12.06 6.85
C ASP A 149 14.52 -11.09 5.68
N GLU A 150 13.30 -10.71 5.28
CA GLU A 150 13.10 -9.68 4.24
C GLU A 150 13.68 -8.33 4.66
N LEU A 151 13.39 -7.87 5.89
CA LEU A 151 13.87 -6.58 6.40
C LEU A 151 15.38 -6.52 6.54
N LYS A 152 16.02 -7.65 6.88
CA LYS A 152 17.49 -7.77 6.97
C LYS A 152 18.17 -7.71 5.61
N ARG A 153 17.52 -8.23 4.56
CA ARG A 153 18.18 -8.41 3.27
C ARG A 153 18.43 -7.11 2.53
N ASP A 154 17.49 -6.17 2.44
CA ASP A 154 17.68 -4.97 1.59
C ASP A 154 16.68 -3.81 1.83
N LYS A 155 16.81 -3.10 2.97
CA LYS A 155 15.93 -1.95 3.33
C LYS A 155 14.46 -2.22 2.96
N ALA A 156 14.01 -3.45 3.18
CA ALA A 156 12.73 -3.88 2.65
C ALA A 156 11.60 -3.12 3.35
N LEU A 157 10.48 -3.06 2.66
CA LEU A 157 9.21 -2.61 3.19
C LEU A 157 8.22 -3.75 3.00
N CYS A 158 7.57 -4.18 4.07
CA CYS A 158 6.51 -5.17 4.02
C CYS A 158 5.17 -4.49 4.32
N LEU A 159 4.26 -4.45 3.35
CA LEU A 159 2.87 -4.07 3.53
C LEU A 159 2.07 -5.32 3.89
N VAL A 160 1.80 -5.52 5.16
CA VAL A 160 1.21 -6.78 5.66
C VAL A 160 -0.30 -6.62 5.81
N SER A 161 -1.06 -7.49 5.13
CA SER A 161 -2.51 -7.57 5.29
C SER A 161 -2.89 -8.32 6.54
N LEU A 162 -3.62 -7.63 7.40
CA LEU A 162 -4.12 -8.13 8.66
C LEU A 162 -5.66 -8.01 8.68
N ASP A 163 -6.33 -8.95 9.33
CA ASP A 163 -7.74 -8.77 9.70
C ASP A 163 -7.76 -8.07 11.06
N ASN A 164 -8.43 -6.92 11.16
CA ASN A 164 -8.36 -6.02 12.31
C ASN A 164 -9.14 -6.50 13.56
N GLN A 165 -9.47 -7.79 13.66
CA GLN A 165 -10.19 -8.36 14.82
C GLN A 165 -9.38 -8.21 16.10
N VAL A 166 -8.07 -8.22 15.95
CA VAL A 166 -7.14 -7.90 16.99
C VAL A 166 -6.33 -6.72 16.39
N VAL A 167 -6.04 -5.69 17.18
CA VAL A 167 -5.01 -4.67 16.87
C VAL A 167 -3.93 -4.75 17.96
N PRO A 168 -2.61 -4.56 17.68
CA PRO A 168 -1.54 -4.64 18.70
C PRO A 168 -1.98 -3.92 19.96
N GLU A 169 -1.85 -4.56 21.14
CA GLU A 169 -2.29 -3.95 22.40
C GLU A 169 -1.64 -2.57 22.59
N ILE A 170 -0.43 -2.39 22.07
CA ILE A 170 0.30 -1.12 22.04
C ILE A 170 -0.42 -0.04 21.19
N THR A 171 -1.06 -0.45 20.11
CA THR A 171 -1.86 0.36 19.19
C THR A 171 -3.22 0.65 19.80
N LEU A 172 -3.88 -0.34 20.42
CA LEU A 172 -5.14 -0.16 21.16
C LEU A 172 -4.98 0.80 22.34
N LYS A 173 -3.91 0.65 23.14
CA LYS A 173 -3.57 1.55 24.25
C LYS A 173 -3.31 2.97 23.77
N ARG A 174 -2.57 3.14 22.67
CA ARG A 174 -2.29 4.47 22.07
C ARG A 174 -3.53 5.13 21.48
N PHE A 175 -4.43 4.36 20.90
CA PHE A 175 -5.67 4.87 20.37
C PHE A 175 -6.76 5.03 21.44
N GLY A 176 -6.55 4.64 22.70
CA GLY A 176 -7.59 4.74 23.74
C GLY A 176 -8.86 3.95 23.40
N VAL A 177 -8.77 2.98 22.49
CA VAL A 177 -9.92 2.18 22.03
C VAL A 177 -10.04 1.00 22.98
N THR A 178 -11.09 1.03 23.83
CA THR A 178 -11.43 -0.05 24.78
C THR A 178 -12.34 -1.12 24.18
N LYS A 179 -12.74 -0.99 22.91
CA LYS A 179 -13.63 -1.92 22.21
C LYS A 179 -12.97 -2.51 20.97
N MET A 180 -13.24 -3.77 20.65
CA MET A 180 -12.80 -4.38 19.40
C MET A 180 -13.21 -3.49 18.22
N LEU A 181 -12.25 -3.15 17.35
CA LEU A 181 -12.56 -2.49 16.08
C LEU A 181 -13.45 -3.44 15.26
N ARG A 182 -14.35 -2.87 14.45
CA ARG A 182 -15.19 -3.68 13.55
C ARG A 182 -14.30 -4.44 12.57
N VAL A 183 -14.57 -5.74 12.41
CA VAL A 183 -13.87 -6.66 11.50
C VAL A 183 -13.72 -6.04 10.10
N GLY A 184 -12.49 -6.01 9.57
CA GLY A 184 -12.11 -5.37 8.33
C GLY A 184 -10.63 -5.59 8.01
N ARG A 185 -10.26 -5.41 6.73
CA ARG A 185 -8.87 -5.52 6.29
C ARG A 185 -8.08 -4.28 6.70
N HIS A 186 -6.89 -4.51 7.23
CA HIS A 186 -5.97 -3.45 7.60
C HIS A 186 -4.55 -3.75 7.12
N ILE A 187 -3.74 -2.70 6.93
CA ILE A 187 -2.40 -2.81 6.38
C ILE A 187 -1.41 -2.14 7.33
N PHE A 188 -0.39 -2.88 7.76
CA PHE A 188 0.76 -2.31 8.44
C PHE A 188 1.95 -2.18 7.51
N LEU A 189 2.70 -1.10 7.66
CA LEU A 189 3.99 -0.89 7.01
C LEU A 189 5.07 -1.36 7.98
N LEU A 190 5.61 -2.56 7.80
CA LEU A 190 6.83 -2.97 8.52
C LEU A 190 8.03 -2.46 7.73
N HIS A 191 8.84 -1.61 8.34
CA HIS A 191 9.96 -0.94 7.65
C HIS A 191 11.26 -0.96 8.46
N GLY A 192 11.30 -1.73 9.55
CA GLY A 192 12.56 -2.06 10.21
C GLY A 192 12.46 -3.19 11.23
N TRP A 193 13.62 -3.68 11.65
CA TRP A 193 13.79 -4.72 12.67
C TRP A 193 14.96 -4.35 13.58
N SER A 194 14.77 -4.41 14.90
CA SER A 194 15.85 -4.23 15.87
C SER A 194 16.15 -5.55 16.58
N GLU A 195 17.38 -6.04 16.45
CA GLU A 195 17.85 -7.22 17.18
C GLU A 195 17.98 -6.98 18.69
N ASN A 196 18.22 -5.74 19.10
CA ASN A 196 18.33 -5.35 20.51
C ASN A 196 16.95 -5.31 21.17
N LEU A 197 15.96 -4.72 20.50
CA LEU A 197 14.60 -4.63 21.00
C LEU A 197 13.76 -5.90 20.72
N LYS A 198 14.29 -6.82 19.91
CA LYS A 198 13.57 -7.99 19.37
C LYS A 198 12.18 -7.59 18.86
N SER A 199 12.12 -6.49 18.11
CA SER A 199 10.87 -5.85 17.72
C SER A 199 10.95 -5.32 16.29
N PHE A 200 9.81 -5.35 15.60
CA PHE A 200 9.61 -4.68 14.33
C PHE A 200 9.34 -3.20 14.55
N LEU A 201 9.88 -2.37 13.66
CA LEU A 201 9.46 -0.99 13.48
C LEU A 201 8.34 -0.97 12.45
N TYR A 202 7.18 -0.45 12.84
CA TYR A 202 6.04 -0.33 11.95
C TYR A 202 5.42 1.07 11.99
N SER A 203 4.74 1.41 10.90
CA SER A 203 3.87 2.56 10.81
C SER A 203 2.51 2.12 10.30
N ASP A 204 1.47 2.85 10.70
CA ASP A 204 0.09 2.55 10.35
C ASP A 204 -0.57 3.83 9.84
N VAL A 205 -1.06 3.81 8.59
CA VAL A 205 -1.75 4.93 7.93
C VAL A 205 -3.20 5.13 8.37
N PHE A 206 -3.67 4.29 9.29
CA PHE A 206 -4.96 4.47 9.94
C PHE A 206 -5.06 5.84 10.59
N ASN A 207 -6.30 6.29 10.74
CA ASN A 207 -6.54 7.60 11.29
C ASN A 207 -6.43 7.57 12.81
N PRO A 208 -5.53 8.37 13.40
CA PRO A 208 -5.58 8.61 14.82
C PRO A 208 -6.96 9.12 15.25
N ILE A 209 -7.37 8.78 16.47
CA ILE A 209 -8.48 9.46 17.15
C ILE A 209 -8.16 10.97 17.14
N PRO A 210 -9.16 11.87 17.06
CA PRO A 210 -8.90 13.31 17.20
C PRO A 210 -7.96 13.58 18.38
N ASN A 211 -6.83 14.24 18.09
CA ASN A 211 -5.74 14.54 19.03
C ASN A 211 -4.82 13.39 19.47
N SER A 212 -4.81 12.22 18.82
CA SER A 212 -3.79 11.20 19.10
C SER A 212 -2.56 11.36 18.20
N ASP A 213 -1.39 11.01 18.75
CA ASP A 213 -0.12 11.02 18.01
C ASP A 213 -0.23 10.16 16.74
N PRO A 214 0.45 10.55 15.64
CA PRO A 214 0.53 9.72 14.44
C PRO A 214 1.14 8.36 14.79
N THR A 215 0.56 7.29 14.25
CA THR A 215 1.07 5.91 14.37
C THR A 215 2.27 5.67 13.46
N LEU A 216 3.29 6.48 13.69
CA LEU A 216 4.53 6.52 12.93
C LEU A 216 5.66 5.93 13.79
N ASN A 217 6.48 5.05 13.20
CA ASN A 217 7.69 4.51 13.82
C ASN A 217 7.47 3.88 15.20
N LEU A 218 6.48 3.01 15.31
CA LEU A 218 6.16 2.28 16.54
C LEU A 218 6.87 0.93 16.57
N TRP A 219 7.26 0.48 17.77
CA TRP A 219 7.85 -0.83 17.97
C TRP A 219 6.79 -1.86 18.34
N VAL A 220 6.84 -3.03 17.70
CA VAL A 220 5.94 -4.15 17.99
C VAL A 220 6.74 -5.47 18.06
N PRO A 221 6.60 -6.28 19.13
CA PRO A 221 7.29 -7.56 19.21
C PRO A 221 6.67 -8.60 18.25
N PRO A 222 7.44 -9.60 17.77
CA PRO A 222 6.95 -10.68 16.92
C PRO A 222 5.72 -11.39 17.48
N SER A 223 5.69 -11.66 18.79
CA SER A 223 4.55 -12.34 19.43
C SER A 223 3.23 -11.58 19.28
N SER A 224 3.27 -10.24 19.34
CA SER A 224 2.12 -9.41 19.02
C SER A 224 1.74 -9.60 17.55
N LEU A 225 2.68 -9.41 16.61
CA LEU A 225 2.42 -9.55 15.17
C LEU A 225 1.86 -10.95 14.82
N ASP A 226 2.44 -12.02 15.35
CA ASP A 226 2.03 -13.42 15.14
C ASP A 226 0.61 -13.67 15.65
N SER A 227 0.23 -13.10 16.80
CA SER A 227 -1.15 -13.19 17.29
C SER A 227 -2.16 -12.61 16.29
N TYR A 228 -1.78 -11.54 15.57
CA TYR A 228 -2.59 -10.98 14.48
C TYR A 228 -2.64 -11.87 13.25
N LEU A 229 -1.51 -12.48 12.89
CA LEU A 229 -1.41 -13.35 11.71
C LEU A 229 -2.18 -14.66 11.86
N MET A 230 -2.22 -15.20 13.08
CA MET A 230 -2.87 -16.46 13.44
C MET A 230 -4.35 -16.32 13.79
N THR A 231 -4.90 -15.11 13.80
CA THR A 231 -6.32 -14.89 14.09
C THR A 231 -7.17 -15.52 12.96
N GLU A 232 -8.21 -16.27 13.34
CA GLU A 232 -9.12 -16.91 12.39
C GLU A 232 -9.71 -15.88 11.43
N ARG A 233 -9.46 -16.08 10.13
CA ARG A 233 -9.87 -15.14 9.10
C ARG A 233 -11.31 -15.38 8.69
N MET A 234 -11.98 -14.32 8.24
CA MET A 234 -13.27 -14.48 7.58
C MET A 234 -13.13 -15.39 6.34
N PRO A 235 -14.11 -16.25 6.02
CA PRO A 235 -14.08 -17.05 4.81
C PRO A 235 -13.78 -16.21 3.56
N GLY A 236 -12.76 -16.61 2.78
CA GLY A 236 -12.29 -15.89 1.59
C GLY A 236 -11.17 -14.87 1.83
N PHE A 237 -10.63 -14.78 3.05
CA PHE A 237 -9.51 -13.90 3.40
C PHE A 237 -8.26 -14.76 3.61
N SER A 238 -7.14 -14.34 3.01
CA SER A 238 -5.84 -15.03 3.11
C SER A 238 -4.77 -14.05 3.61
N SER A 239 -3.80 -14.55 4.38
CA SER A 239 -2.60 -13.80 4.74
C SER A 239 -1.85 -13.43 3.47
N ARG A 240 -1.71 -12.13 3.25
CA ARG A 240 -0.98 -11.57 2.11
C ARG A 240 -0.10 -10.45 2.60
N ALA A 241 1.08 -10.33 2.02
CA ALA A 241 1.93 -9.16 2.20
C ALA A 241 2.53 -8.76 0.86
N LEU A 242 2.62 -7.45 0.61
CA LEU A 242 3.49 -6.92 -0.43
C LEU A 242 4.87 -6.70 0.17
N VAL A 243 5.89 -7.40 -0.30
CA VAL A 243 7.27 -7.12 0.07
C VAL A 243 7.90 -6.34 -1.07
N LEU A 244 8.40 -5.14 -0.78
CA LEU A 244 9.04 -4.24 -1.73
C LEU A 244 10.47 -3.92 -1.27
N THR A 245 11.38 -3.80 -2.22
CA THR A 245 12.78 -3.41 -1.99
C THR A 245 13.22 -2.41 -3.05
N GLN A 246 14.24 -1.60 -2.75
CA GLN A 246 14.92 -0.84 -3.79
C GLN A 246 15.60 -1.84 -4.74
N ARG A 247 15.39 -1.68 -6.05
CA ARG A 247 16.01 -2.58 -7.04
C ARG A 247 17.52 -2.39 -6.97
N LYS A 248 18.24 -3.46 -6.62
CA LYS A 248 19.66 -3.57 -6.96
C LYS A 248 19.75 -3.71 -8.47
N GLU A 249 20.61 -2.93 -9.11
CA GLU A 249 21.08 -3.32 -10.43
C GLU A 249 21.57 -4.76 -10.31
N GLN A 250 20.97 -5.69 -11.09
CA GLN A 250 21.16 -7.16 -11.11
C GLN A 250 20.11 -7.99 -10.35
N ASP A 251 18.96 -8.23 -10.99
CA ASP A 251 18.31 -9.55 -10.92
C ASP A 251 17.60 -9.87 -12.26
N PRO A 252 18.11 -10.81 -13.09
CA PRO A 252 17.57 -11.13 -14.41
C PRO A 252 16.22 -11.86 -14.41
N GLU A 253 15.77 -12.35 -13.25
CA GLU A 253 14.69 -13.35 -13.19
C GLU A 253 13.30 -12.81 -12.81
N SER A 254 13.13 -11.50 -12.60
CA SER A 254 11.81 -10.91 -12.29
C SER A 254 10.90 -10.81 -13.54
N LYS A 255 10.55 -11.94 -14.15
CA LYS A 255 9.59 -12.03 -15.26
C LYS A 255 8.20 -12.40 -14.74
N ILE A 256 7.52 -11.45 -14.10
CA ILE A 256 6.05 -11.46 -14.08
C ILE A 256 5.62 -10.51 -15.20
N ARG A 257 5.24 -11.08 -16.35
CA ARG A 257 4.80 -10.33 -17.53
C ARG A 257 3.28 -10.33 -17.61
N ASN A 258 2.65 -9.19 -17.31
CA ASN A 258 1.30 -8.90 -17.76
C ASN A 258 1.34 -8.63 -19.29
N PRO A 259 0.58 -9.36 -20.14
CA PRO A 259 0.76 -9.36 -21.59
C PRO A 259 0.46 -8.02 -22.28
N ILE A 260 -0.33 -7.14 -21.68
CA ILE A 260 -0.59 -5.80 -22.22
C ILE A 260 0.57 -4.84 -21.91
N LEU A 261 1.24 -5.07 -20.79
CA LEU A 261 2.32 -4.24 -20.28
C LEU A 261 3.71 -4.68 -20.78
N ALA A 262 3.84 -5.90 -21.31
CA ALA A 262 5.03 -6.41 -21.97
C ALA A 262 5.30 -5.78 -23.35
N ARG A 263 4.31 -5.07 -23.92
CA ARG A 263 4.40 -4.48 -25.27
C ARG A 263 5.08 -3.11 -25.32
N HIS A 264 5.27 -2.44 -24.17
CA HIS A 264 5.85 -1.09 -24.11
C HIS A 264 6.78 -0.90 -22.89
N PRO A 265 7.94 -1.58 -22.84
CA PRO A 265 8.93 -1.42 -21.77
C PRO A 265 9.66 -0.06 -21.77
N GLU A 266 9.59 0.68 -22.88
CA GLU A 266 10.32 1.94 -23.13
C GLU A 266 9.60 3.20 -22.59
N LEU A 267 8.32 3.10 -22.21
CA LEU A 267 7.59 4.26 -21.71
C LEU A 267 7.92 4.47 -20.22
N SER A 268 8.67 5.53 -19.92
CA SER A 268 8.78 6.04 -18.55
C SER A 268 7.37 6.21 -17.97
N LEU A 269 7.18 5.99 -16.65
CA LEU A 269 5.85 6.14 -16.05
C LEU A 269 5.23 7.51 -16.38
N SER A 270 6.04 8.57 -16.46
CA SER A 270 5.60 9.89 -16.94
C SER A 270 5.09 9.84 -18.39
N ALA A 271 5.81 9.20 -19.31
CA ALA A 271 5.35 8.99 -20.68
C ALA A 271 4.12 8.07 -20.77
N PHE A 272 3.97 7.09 -19.88
CA PHE A 272 2.80 6.22 -19.80
C PHE A 272 1.57 6.92 -19.21
N PHE A 273 1.73 7.72 -18.14
CA PHE A 273 0.68 8.57 -17.59
C PHE A 273 0.31 9.68 -18.57
N THR A 274 1.28 10.27 -19.26
CA THR A 274 1.08 11.27 -20.31
C THR A 274 0.39 10.64 -21.52
N TRP A 275 0.82 9.46 -21.95
CA TRP A 275 0.17 8.68 -23.00
C TRP A 275 -1.26 8.32 -22.61
N LEU A 276 -1.53 7.79 -21.41
CA LEU A 276 -2.88 7.50 -20.92
C LEU A 276 -3.77 8.75 -20.90
N ARG A 277 -3.24 9.89 -20.46
CA ARG A 277 -3.96 11.18 -20.45
C ARG A 277 -4.20 11.75 -21.84
N GLN A 278 -3.30 11.49 -22.80
CA GLN A 278 -3.41 11.94 -24.19
C GLN A 278 -4.23 10.97 -25.07
N SER A 279 -4.33 9.71 -24.67
CA SER A 279 -5.06 8.65 -25.38
C SER A 279 -6.55 8.68 -25.10
N ASN A 280 -7.21 9.82 -25.30
CA ASN A 280 -8.67 9.95 -25.37
C ASN A 280 -9.25 9.18 -26.59
N LEU A 281 -8.75 7.98 -26.86
CA LEU A 281 -9.16 7.15 -27.96
C LEU A 281 -10.49 6.47 -27.60
N PRO A 282 -11.47 6.52 -28.52
CA PRO A 282 -12.69 5.75 -28.35
C PRO A 282 -12.33 4.27 -28.16
N ILE A 283 -13.02 3.61 -27.23
CA ILE A 283 -12.88 2.18 -26.85
C ILE A 283 -12.88 1.21 -28.06
N LYS A 284 -13.26 1.68 -29.26
CA LYS A 284 -13.25 0.90 -30.50
C LYS A 284 -11.85 0.57 -31.05
N ASP A 285 -10.80 1.27 -30.64
CA ASP A 285 -9.46 1.08 -31.22
C ASP A 285 -8.49 0.31 -30.32
N MET A 286 -8.97 -0.26 -29.20
CA MET A 286 -8.15 -1.21 -28.43
C MET A 286 -8.13 -2.57 -29.14
N PRO A 287 -6.95 -3.10 -29.53
CA PRO A 287 -6.86 -4.44 -30.09
C PRO A 287 -7.31 -5.47 -29.04
N ARG A 288 -8.20 -6.37 -29.48
CA ARG A 288 -8.73 -7.47 -28.66
C ARG A 288 -7.63 -8.39 -28.13
#